data_AF-A0A955A5B1-F1
#
_entry.id   AF-A0A955A5B1-F1
#
_cell.length_a   1.000
_cell.length_b   1.000
_cell.length_c   1.000
_cell.angle_alpha   90.00
_cell.angle_beta   90.00
_cell.angle_gamma   90.00
#
_symmetry.space_group_name_H-M   'P 1'
#
loop_
_entity.id
_entity.type
_entity.pdbx_description
1 polymer ?
#
loop_
_entity_poly.entity_id
_entity_poly.type
_entity_poly.pdbx_seq_one_letter_code
_entity_poly.pdbx_strand_id
1 'polypeptide(L)'
;MSNSDQSSLPAAPGTIATYPGVWFVRGVMIGLLMAGACNAGSYFVRSGGGNLLGQRADAREAIGFPWQVWEQGNSYGGYFVDYRAMSANVAIALLIGSVCGSVLFLLRTRLDDIVAEFEAEMEASRGTRDHSPQLQFSLRGLLFSTGIVALLSAVLRLALAQRPEALGAIYFLGPWVLVGAALLPRKLPWQHRVALIIPLTFGLIVVGVGIGATLHRDLEQVLMGIFVCWTPQAVLAAMVLTLALLAARRGPKPRPSAAG
;
A
#
# COMPACT_ATOMS: atom_id res chain seq x y z
N MET A 1 15.80 -49.81 14.12
CA MET A 1 16.69 -48.79 13.54
C MET A 1 15.87 -47.55 13.28
N SER A 2 16.02 -46.56 14.16
CA SER A 2 15.22 -45.33 14.24
C SER A 2 15.88 -44.24 13.38
N ASN A 3 15.18 -43.72 12.38
CA ASN A 3 15.58 -42.56 11.60
C ASN A 3 15.01 -41.29 12.28
N SER A 4 15.64 -40.89 13.37
CA SER A 4 15.22 -39.77 14.21
C SER A 4 16.34 -38.75 14.38
N ASP A 5 16.91 -38.27 13.26
CA ASP A 5 17.85 -37.13 13.25
C ASP A 5 17.92 -36.48 11.85
N GLN A 6 16.79 -35.97 11.36
CA GLN A 6 16.80 -34.83 10.44
C GLN A 6 16.60 -33.57 11.28
N SER A 7 17.62 -33.26 12.09
CA SER A 7 17.75 -31.99 12.77
C SER A 7 18.00 -30.91 11.71
N SER A 8 16.92 -30.19 11.38
CA SER A 8 16.91 -28.76 11.07
C SER A 8 18.19 -28.21 10.45
N LEU A 9 18.37 -28.45 9.14
CA LEU A 9 19.21 -27.56 8.34
C LEU A 9 18.71 -26.13 8.57
N PRO A 10 19.57 -25.17 8.94
CA PRO A 10 19.16 -23.79 9.08
C PRO A 10 18.56 -23.34 7.74
N ALA A 11 17.32 -22.84 7.79
CA ALA A 11 16.67 -22.26 6.63
C ALA A 11 17.63 -21.27 5.97
N ALA A 12 17.83 -21.41 4.66
CA ALA A 12 18.75 -20.58 3.91
C ALA A 12 18.50 -19.09 4.23
N PRO A 13 19.54 -18.27 4.42
CA PRO A 13 19.36 -16.85 4.72
C PRO A 13 18.57 -16.19 3.60
N GLY A 14 17.29 -15.89 3.87
CA GLY A 14 16.37 -15.31 2.89
C GLY A 14 14.99 -15.97 2.79
N THR A 15 14.80 -17.18 3.36
CA THR A 15 13.47 -17.81 3.37
C THR A 15 12.53 -17.04 4.30
N ILE A 16 11.37 -16.62 3.79
CA ILE A 16 10.36 -15.95 4.60
C ILE A 16 9.84 -16.98 5.60
N ALA A 17 10.19 -16.85 6.88
CA ALA A 17 9.73 -17.80 7.91
C ALA A 17 8.18 -17.90 7.92
N THR A 18 7.64 -19.06 7.59
CA THR A 18 6.20 -19.36 7.53
C THR A 18 5.77 -20.17 8.75
N TYR A 19 5.77 -19.55 9.94
CA TYR A 19 5.09 -20.17 11.09
C TYR A 19 3.57 -19.94 11.01
N PRO A 20 2.73 -20.87 11.51
CA PRO A 20 1.27 -20.76 11.40
C PRO A 20 0.71 -19.43 11.93
N GLY A 21 1.32 -18.88 12.97
CA GLY A 21 0.95 -17.57 13.52
C GLY A 21 1.15 -16.40 12.56
N VAL A 22 2.12 -16.46 11.64
CA VAL A 22 2.36 -15.39 10.64
C VAL A 22 1.14 -15.18 9.76
N TRP A 23 0.52 -16.26 9.28
CA TRP A 23 -0.61 -16.17 8.38
C TRP A 23 -1.82 -15.54 9.04
N PHE A 24 -2.05 -15.84 10.31
CA PHE A 24 -3.07 -15.17 11.11
C PHE A 24 -2.78 -13.67 11.22
N VAL A 25 -1.56 -13.28 11.64
CA VAL A 25 -1.18 -11.87 11.78
C VAL A 25 -1.27 -11.13 10.45
N ARG A 26 -0.84 -11.73 9.34
CA ARG A 26 -0.98 -11.17 7.99
C ARG A 26 -2.44 -10.91 7.65
N GLY A 27 -3.33 -11.86 7.92
CA GLY A 27 -4.76 -11.68 7.69
C GLY A 27 -5.39 -10.60 8.57
N VAL A 28 -4.97 -10.49 9.84
CA VAL A 28 -5.37 -9.40 10.72
C VAL A 28 -4.95 -8.05 10.14
N MET A 29 -3.70 -7.91 9.70
CA MET A 29 -3.20 -6.68 9.08
C MET A 29 -3.98 -6.32 7.81
N ILE A 30 -4.31 -7.31 6.97
CA ILE A 30 -5.15 -7.09 5.78
C ILE A 30 -6.53 -6.54 6.20
N GLY A 31 -7.20 -7.18 7.16
CA GLY A 31 -8.52 -6.73 7.62
C GLY A 31 -8.50 -5.34 8.23
N LEU A 32 -7.47 -5.01 9.02
CA LEU A 32 -7.26 -3.66 9.55
C LEU A 32 -7.03 -2.62 8.45
N LEU A 33 -6.25 -2.95 7.42
CA LEU A 33 -6.02 -2.08 6.27
C LEU A 33 -7.31 -1.85 5.48
N MET A 34 -8.15 -2.89 5.28
CA MET A 34 -9.45 -2.73 4.64
C MET A 34 -10.37 -1.83 5.48
N ALA A 35 -10.45 -2.04 6.80
CA ALA A 35 -11.24 -1.19 7.68
C ALA A 35 -10.75 0.27 7.65
N GLY A 36 -9.42 0.47 7.66
CA GLY A 36 -8.80 1.78 7.48
C GLY A 36 -9.13 2.45 6.15
N ALA A 37 -9.13 1.68 5.05
CA ALA A 37 -9.52 2.16 3.73
C ALA A 37 -11.02 2.52 3.66
N CYS A 38 -11.91 1.73 4.28
CA CYS A 38 -13.33 2.08 4.39
C CYS A 38 -13.53 3.33 5.25
N ASN A 39 -12.78 3.46 6.35
CA ASN A 39 -12.81 4.65 7.20
C ASN A 39 -12.36 5.89 6.43
N ALA A 40 -11.22 5.82 5.73
CA ALA A 40 -10.75 6.87 4.82
C ALA A 40 -11.77 7.20 3.73
N GLY A 41 -12.27 6.19 3.01
CA GLY A 41 -13.25 6.36 1.93
C GLY A 41 -14.58 6.97 2.41
N SER A 42 -14.97 6.71 3.66
CA SER A 42 -16.17 7.30 4.26
C SER A 42 -16.13 8.84 4.27
N TYR A 43 -14.93 9.44 4.27
CA TYR A 43 -14.77 10.89 4.19
C TYR A 43 -15.44 11.47 2.94
N PHE A 44 -15.23 10.87 1.77
CA PHE A 44 -15.80 11.38 0.51
C PHE A 44 -17.32 11.24 0.47
N VAL A 45 -17.84 10.16 1.05
CA VAL A 45 -19.29 9.90 1.11
C VAL A 45 -19.95 10.85 2.11
N ARG A 46 -19.40 10.98 3.31
CA ARG A 46 -19.98 11.77 4.40
C ARG A 46 -19.81 13.28 4.19
N SER A 47 -18.71 13.70 3.57
CA SER A 47 -18.38 15.11 3.32
C SER A 47 -18.87 15.63 1.96
N GLY A 48 -19.68 14.86 1.22
CA GLY A 48 -20.23 15.27 -0.08
C GLY A 48 -19.18 15.64 -1.14
N GLY A 49 -18.09 14.86 -1.20
CA GLY A 49 -16.94 15.10 -2.09
C GLY A 49 -15.73 15.76 -1.42
N GLY A 50 -15.86 16.23 -0.18
CA GLY A 50 -14.75 16.74 0.64
C GLY A 50 -14.29 18.16 0.28
N ASN A 51 -13.50 18.76 1.17
CA ASN A 51 -12.92 20.10 1.00
C ASN A 51 -11.39 20.08 1.20
N LEU A 52 -10.75 18.99 0.81
CA LEU A 52 -9.30 18.79 0.94
C LEU A 52 -8.44 19.81 0.18
N LEU A 53 -9.01 20.47 -0.84
CA LEU A 53 -8.35 21.54 -1.60
C LEU A 53 -8.71 22.94 -1.08
N GLY A 54 -9.61 23.01 -0.09
CA GLY A 54 -10.12 24.22 0.56
C GLY A 54 -10.84 25.19 -0.38
N GLN A 55 -11.69 24.64 -1.26
CA GLN A 55 -12.54 25.38 -2.20
C GLN A 55 -13.90 25.76 -1.60
N ARG A 56 -14.30 25.18 -0.47
CA ARG A 56 -15.60 25.37 0.20
C ARG A 56 -15.38 25.68 1.67
N ALA A 57 -15.45 26.95 2.05
CA ALA A 57 -15.23 27.38 3.44
C ALA A 57 -16.22 26.74 4.46
N ASP A 58 -17.45 26.44 4.01
CA ASP A 58 -18.53 25.93 4.89
C ASP A 58 -18.81 24.43 4.73
N ALA A 59 -17.90 23.67 4.11
CA ALA A 59 -18.10 22.23 3.95
C ALA A 59 -17.98 21.52 5.30
N ARG A 60 -19.06 20.84 5.73
CA ARG A 60 -19.02 19.92 6.86
C ARG A 60 -18.22 18.68 6.46
N GLU A 61 -16.98 18.63 6.91
CA GLU A 61 -16.13 17.47 6.74
C GLU A 61 -16.45 16.46 7.85
N ALA A 62 -16.58 15.19 7.49
CA ALA A 62 -16.85 14.12 8.44
C ALA A 62 -16.18 12.82 8.01
N ILE A 63 -15.70 12.04 8.99
CA ILE A 63 -15.05 10.75 8.74
C ILE A 63 -15.46 9.73 9.81
N GLY A 64 -15.56 8.47 9.39
CA GLY A 64 -15.84 7.35 10.28
C GLY A 64 -16.56 6.21 9.58
N PHE A 65 -16.05 4.99 9.75
CA PHE A 65 -16.72 3.78 9.27
C PHE A 65 -16.68 2.62 10.30
N PRO A 66 -17.83 1.96 10.56
CA PRO A 66 -19.16 2.28 10.01
C PRO A 66 -19.80 3.52 10.66
N TRP A 67 -19.44 3.87 11.90
CA TRP A 67 -19.99 5.03 12.60
C TRP A 67 -19.11 6.26 12.40
N GLN A 68 -19.73 7.45 12.39
CA GLN A 68 -19.02 8.72 12.31
C GLN A 68 -18.20 8.93 13.59
N VAL A 69 -16.90 9.21 13.43
CA VAL A 69 -15.98 9.42 14.55
C VAL A 69 -15.64 10.89 14.71
N TRP A 70 -15.60 11.62 13.61
CA TRP A 70 -15.17 13.00 13.59
C TRP A 70 -16.01 13.81 12.62
N GLU A 71 -16.32 15.05 13.00
CA GLU A 71 -17.02 16.05 12.21
C GLU A 71 -16.43 17.44 12.48
N GLN A 72 -16.21 18.20 11.40
CA GLN A 72 -15.78 19.59 11.44
C GLN A 72 -16.99 20.52 11.58
N GLY A 73 -16.86 21.56 12.42
CA GLY A 73 -17.86 22.63 12.52
C GLY A 73 -19.06 22.32 13.42
N ASN A 74 -18.86 21.57 14.51
CA ASN A 74 -19.89 21.44 15.54
C ASN A 74 -20.23 22.82 16.16
N SER A 75 -21.32 22.91 16.92
CA SER A 75 -21.83 24.15 17.54
C SER A 75 -20.84 24.92 18.43
N TYR A 76 -19.69 24.33 18.78
CA TYR A 76 -18.62 24.91 19.58
C TYR A 76 -17.38 25.29 18.76
N GLY A 77 -17.42 25.20 17.42
CA GLY A 77 -16.34 25.64 16.54
C GLY A 77 -15.05 24.81 16.62
N GLY A 78 -15.11 23.62 17.22
CA GLY A 78 -13.95 22.74 17.44
C GLY A 78 -14.06 21.39 16.74
N TYR A 79 -12.95 20.65 16.71
CA TYR A 79 -12.87 19.26 16.26
C TYR A 79 -13.49 18.35 17.33
N PHE A 80 -14.64 17.75 17.03
CA PHE A 80 -15.29 16.82 17.95
C PHE A 80 -14.99 15.37 17.54
N VAL A 81 -14.41 14.61 18.46
CA VAL A 81 -14.19 13.17 18.31
C VAL A 81 -15.20 12.45 19.19
N ASP A 82 -16.09 11.67 18.58
CA ASP A 82 -16.96 10.75 19.31
C ASP A 82 -16.16 9.49 19.70
N TYR A 83 -15.64 9.48 20.93
CA TYR A 83 -14.86 8.36 21.45
C TYR A 83 -15.64 7.05 21.51
N ARG A 84 -16.98 7.09 21.65
CA ARG A 84 -17.79 5.87 21.66
C ARG A 84 -17.83 5.29 20.26
N ALA A 85 -18.14 6.11 19.26
CA ALA A 85 -18.09 5.69 17.86
C ALA A 85 -16.68 5.23 17.45
N MET A 86 -15.63 5.92 17.91
CA MET A 86 -14.24 5.52 17.70
C MET A 86 -13.97 4.12 18.25
N SER A 87 -14.33 3.87 19.52
CA SER A 87 -14.14 2.56 20.16
C SER A 87 -14.92 1.45 19.46
N ALA A 88 -16.14 1.73 19.01
CA ALA A 88 -16.97 0.78 18.27
C ALA A 88 -16.37 0.46 16.89
N ASN A 89 -15.86 1.47 16.17
CA ASN A 89 -15.16 1.27 14.90
C ASN A 89 -13.87 0.46 15.08
N VAL A 90 -13.10 0.72 16.14
CA VAL A 90 -11.89 -0.06 16.47
C VAL A 90 -12.26 -1.52 16.76
N ALA A 91 -13.32 -1.77 17.54
CA ALA A 91 -13.79 -3.12 17.81
C ALA A 91 -14.20 -3.87 16.53
N ILE A 92 -14.91 -3.19 15.61
CA ILE A 92 -15.26 -3.76 14.31
C ILE A 92 -14.02 -4.03 13.46
N ALA A 93 -13.06 -3.10 13.42
CA ALA A 93 -11.82 -3.30 12.67
C ALA A 93 -11.04 -4.52 13.19
N LEU A 94 -10.97 -4.70 14.51
CA LEU A 94 -10.36 -5.87 15.13
C LEU A 94 -11.13 -7.16 14.81
N LEU A 95 -12.47 -7.10 14.76
CA LEU A 95 -13.29 -8.24 14.39
C LEU A 95 -13.06 -8.64 12.92
N ILE A 96 -13.09 -7.68 11.99
CA ILE A 96 -12.80 -7.89 10.56
C ILE A 96 -11.39 -8.46 10.39
N GLY A 97 -10.40 -7.85 11.05
CA GLY A 97 -9.02 -8.34 11.11
C GLY A 97 -8.96 -9.80 11.57
N SER A 98 -9.61 -10.11 12.69
CA SER A 98 -9.63 -11.47 13.24
C SER A 98 -10.25 -12.48 12.28
N VAL A 99 -11.37 -12.13 11.62
CA VAL A 99 -12.01 -12.98 10.61
C VAL A 99 -11.07 -13.22 9.43
N CYS A 100 -10.44 -12.18 8.88
CA CYS A 100 -9.45 -12.32 7.80
C CYS A 100 -8.25 -13.17 8.23
N GLY A 101 -7.75 -12.96 9.46
CA GLY A 101 -6.69 -13.76 10.08
C GLY A 101 -7.05 -15.24 10.15
N SER A 102 -8.23 -15.57 10.65
CA SER A 102 -8.72 -16.94 10.72
C SER A 102 -8.84 -17.57 9.34
N VAL A 103 -9.37 -16.86 8.35
CA VAL A 103 -9.46 -17.35 6.96
C VAL A 103 -8.07 -17.66 6.40
N LEU A 104 -7.09 -16.76 6.52
CA LEU A 104 -5.73 -17.00 6.03
C LEU A 104 -5.04 -18.14 6.79
N PHE A 105 -5.26 -18.24 8.10
CA PHE A 105 -4.74 -19.34 8.90
C PHE A 105 -5.28 -20.71 8.47
N LEU A 106 -6.57 -20.79 8.10
CA LEU A 106 -7.18 -22.00 7.56
C LEU A 106 -6.66 -22.34 6.16
N LEU A 107 -6.34 -21.32 5.36
CA LEU A 107 -5.79 -21.46 4.01
C LEU A 107 -4.25 -21.57 3.97
N ARG A 108 -3.57 -21.60 5.12
CA ARG A 108 -2.11 -21.47 5.21
C ARG A 108 -1.35 -22.45 4.33
N THR A 109 -1.76 -23.71 4.27
CA THR A 109 -1.06 -24.73 3.47
C THR A 109 -1.06 -24.39 1.99
N ARG A 110 -2.22 -23.98 1.45
CA ARG A 110 -2.32 -23.53 0.07
C ARG A 110 -1.52 -22.26 -0.19
N LEU A 111 -1.48 -21.34 0.78
CA LEU A 111 -0.73 -20.09 0.66
C LEU A 111 0.78 -20.34 0.71
N ASP A 112 1.23 -21.26 1.56
CA ASP A 112 2.62 -21.71 1.64
C ASP A 112 3.06 -22.34 0.32
N ASP A 113 2.23 -23.19 -0.28
CA ASP A 113 2.51 -23.78 -1.60
C ASP A 113 2.68 -22.69 -2.68
N ILE A 114 1.80 -21.68 -2.70
CA ILE A 114 1.88 -20.56 -3.65
C ILE A 114 3.14 -19.72 -3.42
N VAL A 115 3.52 -19.46 -2.16
CA VAL A 115 4.72 -18.69 -1.82
C VAL A 115 5.98 -19.47 -2.20
N ALA A 116 6.05 -20.76 -1.86
CA ALA A 116 7.18 -21.62 -2.19
C ALA A 116 7.38 -21.74 -3.71
N GLU A 117 6.31 -21.90 -4.48
CA GLU A 117 6.36 -21.90 -5.95
C GLU A 117 6.88 -20.56 -6.50
N PHE A 118 6.46 -19.43 -5.91
CA PHE A 118 6.92 -18.10 -6.32
C PHE A 118 8.40 -17.86 -5.98
N GLU A 119 8.87 -18.33 -4.83
CA GLU A 119 10.27 -18.27 -4.44
C GLU A 119 11.13 -19.13 -5.40
N ALA A 120 10.70 -20.35 -5.70
CA ALA A 120 11.39 -21.23 -6.63
C ALA A 120 11.49 -20.66 -8.06
N GLU A 121 10.41 -20.06 -8.58
CA GLU A 121 10.43 -19.38 -9.90
C GLU A 121 11.39 -18.18 -9.94
N MET A 122 11.43 -17.39 -8.86
CA MET A 122 12.38 -16.28 -8.74
C MET A 122 13.83 -16.77 -8.69
N GLU A 123 14.09 -17.86 -7.97
CA GLU A 123 15.42 -18.47 -7.89
C GLU A 123 15.85 -19.07 -9.24
N ALA A 124 14.97 -19.79 -9.93
CA ALA A 124 15.24 -20.32 -11.27
C ALA A 124 15.53 -19.20 -12.29
N SER A 125 14.82 -18.08 -12.17
CA SER A 125 15.05 -16.87 -12.98
C SER A 125 16.36 -16.13 -12.64
N ARG A 126 16.93 -16.37 -11.45
CA ARG A 126 18.24 -15.86 -11.03
C ARG A 126 19.38 -16.76 -11.49
N GLY A 127 19.24 -18.08 -11.37
CA GLY A 127 20.30 -19.06 -11.69
C GLY A 127 20.66 -19.15 -13.18
N THR A 128 19.76 -18.76 -14.09
CA THR A 128 19.99 -18.78 -15.55
C THR A 128 20.70 -17.53 -16.10
N ARG A 129 20.95 -16.51 -15.28
CA ARG A 129 21.63 -15.28 -15.71
C ARG A 129 22.89 -15.06 -14.90
N ASP A 130 23.99 -15.23 -15.59
CA ASP A 130 25.37 -15.06 -15.14
C ASP A 130 25.58 -13.87 -14.20
N HIS A 131 26.45 -14.06 -13.20
CA HIS A 131 26.64 -13.26 -11.98
C HIS A 131 27.27 -11.88 -12.19
N SER A 132 27.06 -11.23 -13.33
CA SER A 132 27.54 -9.86 -13.53
C SER A 132 26.51 -8.85 -12.95
N PRO A 133 26.88 -8.08 -11.90
CA PRO A 133 26.03 -7.02 -11.36
C PRO A 133 26.12 -5.79 -12.27
N GLN A 134 25.84 -5.95 -13.55
CA GLN A 134 25.63 -4.78 -14.39
C GLN A 134 24.23 -4.27 -14.08
N LEU A 135 24.18 -3.13 -13.37
CA LEU A 135 23.04 -2.21 -13.33
C LEU A 135 22.75 -1.73 -14.76
N GLN A 136 22.34 -2.63 -15.66
CA GLN A 136 21.78 -2.26 -16.94
C GLN A 136 20.41 -1.68 -16.63
N PHE A 137 20.37 -0.35 -16.50
CA PHE A 137 19.12 0.39 -16.49
C PHE A 137 18.37 0.01 -17.77
N SER A 138 17.32 -0.78 -17.61
CA SER A 138 16.43 -1.09 -18.72
C SER A 138 15.94 0.24 -19.29
N LEU A 139 15.95 0.39 -20.62
CA LEU A 139 15.40 1.57 -21.30
C LEU A 139 13.99 1.91 -20.79
N ARG A 140 13.17 0.89 -20.49
CA ARG A 140 11.84 1.06 -19.88
C ARG A 140 11.91 1.69 -18.49
N GLY A 141 12.88 1.28 -17.68
CA GLY A 141 13.10 1.83 -16.36
C GLY A 141 13.58 3.28 -16.42
N LEU A 142 14.48 3.60 -17.36
CA LEU A 142 14.93 4.96 -17.59
C LEU A 142 13.77 5.87 -18.03
N LEU A 143 12.98 5.46 -19.03
CA LEU A 143 11.81 6.20 -19.51
C LEU A 143 10.78 6.43 -18.39
N PHE A 144 10.55 5.41 -17.57
CA PHE A 144 9.64 5.50 -16.42
C PHE A 144 10.15 6.50 -15.37
N SER A 145 11.44 6.43 -15.00
CA SER A 145 12.06 7.39 -14.08
C SER A 145 11.99 8.82 -14.61
N THR A 146 12.29 9.03 -15.90
CA THR A 146 12.15 10.34 -16.53
C THR A 146 10.71 10.84 -16.50
N GLY A 147 9.73 9.95 -16.69
CA GLY A 147 8.31 10.28 -16.52
C GLY A 147 7.95 10.73 -15.10
N ILE A 148 8.46 10.04 -14.07
CA ILE A 148 8.30 10.45 -12.68
C ILE A 148 8.94 11.82 -12.44
N VAL A 149 10.16 12.05 -12.92
CA VAL A 149 10.84 13.35 -12.76
C VAL A 149 10.09 14.47 -13.45
N ALA A 150 9.59 14.24 -14.66
CA ALA A 150 8.77 15.21 -15.39
C ALA A 150 7.47 15.53 -14.65
N LEU A 151 6.81 14.50 -14.11
CA LEU A 151 5.61 14.66 -13.29
C LEU A 151 5.90 15.46 -12.02
N LEU A 152 6.94 15.11 -11.27
CA LEU A 152 7.36 15.84 -10.07
C LEU A 152 7.70 17.30 -10.41
N SER A 153 8.34 17.55 -11.55
CA SER A 153 8.63 18.91 -12.03
C SER A 153 7.36 19.69 -12.35
N ALA A 154 6.34 19.06 -12.93
CA ALA A 154 5.05 19.68 -13.19
C ALA A 154 4.31 20.01 -11.88
N VAL A 155 4.29 19.09 -10.91
CA VAL A 155 3.73 19.32 -9.57
C VAL A 155 4.46 20.46 -8.87
N LEU A 156 5.80 20.49 -8.96
CA LEU A 156 6.60 21.57 -8.39
C LEU A 156 6.28 22.92 -9.03
N ARG A 157 6.09 22.98 -10.36
CA ARG A 157 5.66 24.21 -11.03
C ARG A 157 4.28 24.68 -10.55
N LEU A 158 3.33 23.77 -10.38
CA LEU A 158 2.02 24.10 -9.83
C LEU A 158 2.12 24.61 -8.38
N ALA A 159 2.96 23.96 -7.57
CA ALA A 159 3.22 24.37 -6.19
C ALA A 159 3.85 25.77 -6.10
N LEU A 160 4.84 26.05 -6.94
CA LEU A 160 5.47 27.37 -7.04
C LEU A 160 4.48 28.44 -7.52
N ALA A 161 3.52 28.06 -8.35
CA ALA A 161 2.42 28.92 -8.77
C ALA A 161 1.30 29.06 -7.70
N GLN A 162 1.50 28.50 -6.50
CA GLN A 162 0.55 28.52 -5.38
C GLN A 162 -0.86 28.04 -5.78
N ARG A 163 -0.90 27.02 -6.64
CA ARG A 163 -2.15 26.43 -7.13
C ARG A 163 -2.56 25.24 -6.24
N PRO A 164 -3.80 25.19 -5.71
CA PRO A 164 -4.27 24.08 -4.88
C PRO A 164 -4.26 22.74 -5.63
N GLU A 165 -4.28 22.76 -6.96
CA GLU A 165 -4.14 21.59 -7.82
C GLU A 165 -2.85 20.81 -7.57
N ALA A 166 -1.79 21.46 -7.06
CA ALA A 166 -0.57 20.79 -6.65
C ALA A 166 -0.81 19.77 -5.52
N LEU A 167 -1.63 20.12 -4.53
CA LEU A 167 -2.03 19.19 -3.47
C LEU A 167 -2.89 18.05 -4.02
N GLY A 168 -3.85 18.38 -4.91
CA GLY A 168 -4.67 17.37 -5.58
C GLY A 168 -3.83 16.35 -6.35
N ALA A 169 -2.79 16.80 -7.05
CA ALA A 169 -1.87 15.92 -7.76
C ALA A 169 -1.10 15.00 -6.79
N ILE A 170 -0.66 15.49 -5.63
CA ILE A 170 0.03 14.67 -4.61
C ILE A 170 -0.93 13.65 -3.99
N TYR A 171 -2.15 14.06 -3.68
CA TYR A 171 -3.19 13.18 -3.11
C TYR A 171 -3.55 12.05 -4.06
N PHE A 172 -3.61 12.33 -5.37
CA PHE A 172 -3.95 11.33 -6.38
C PHE A 172 -2.74 10.49 -6.82
N LEU A 173 -1.57 11.08 -7.05
CA LEU A 173 -0.44 10.38 -7.69
C LEU A 173 0.55 9.78 -6.71
N GLY A 174 0.59 10.25 -5.45
CA GLY A 174 1.56 9.82 -4.44
C GLY A 174 1.68 8.28 -4.35
N PRO A 175 0.59 7.55 -4.05
CA PRO A 175 0.63 6.10 -3.92
C PRO A 175 1.05 5.38 -5.21
N TRP A 176 0.61 5.86 -6.37
CA TRP A 176 0.98 5.26 -7.66
C TRP A 176 2.45 5.46 -8.00
N VAL A 177 3.01 6.62 -7.68
CA VAL A 177 4.45 6.88 -7.81
C VAL A 177 5.23 5.95 -6.88
N LEU A 178 4.78 5.76 -5.63
CA LEU A 178 5.41 4.83 -4.69
C LEU A 178 5.36 3.37 -5.18
N VAL A 179 4.20 2.91 -5.66
CA VAL A 179 4.03 1.57 -6.23
C VAL A 179 4.91 1.41 -7.47
N GLY A 180 4.94 2.39 -8.36
CA GLY A 180 5.81 2.41 -9.53
C GLY A 180 7.28 2.32 -9.17
N ALA A 181 7.73 3.14 -8.21
CA ALA A 181 9.09 3.14 -7.70
C ALA A 181 9.45 1.81 -7.02
N ALA A 182 8.51 1.16 -6.34
CA ALA A 182 8.69 -0.16 -5.76
C ALA A 182 8.82 -1.28 -6.80
N LEU A 183 8.14 -1.13 -7.95
CA LEU A 183 8.12 -2.11 -9.04
C LEU A 183 9.25 -1.92 -10.06
N LEU A 184 9.87 -0.75 -10.09
CA LEU A 184 10.97 -0.42 -11.02
C LEU A 184 12.18 -1.37 -10.87
N PRO A 185 12.67 -1.67 -9.65
CA PRO A 185 13.83 -2.53 -9.46
C PRO A 185 13.37 -3.99 -9.40
N ARG A 186 13.11 -4.58 -10.57
CA ARG A 186 12.60 -5.96 -10.68
C ARG A 186 13.45 -7.01 -9.95
N LYS A 187 14.75 -6.74 -9.76
CA LYS A 187 15.71 -7.66 -9.13
C LYS A 187 15.97 -7.39 -7.65
N LEU A 188 15.49 -6.27 -7.07
CA LEU A 188 15.75 -6.01 -5.65
C LEU A 188 14.92 -6.95 -4.76
N PRO A 189 15.52 -7.52 -3.71
CA PRO A 189 14.78 -8.29 -2.72
C PRO A 189 13.75 -7.41 -2.01
N TRP A 190 12.64 -8.02 -1.57
CA TRP A 190 11.51 -7.33 -0.96
C TRP A 190 11.91 -6.37 0.18
N GLN A 191 12.82 -6.80 1.06
CA GLN A 191 13.30 -5.98 2.18
C GLN A 191 13.91 -4.64 1.72
N HIS A 192 14.65 -4.64 0.62
CA HIS A 192 15.25 -3.43 0.08
C HIS A 192 14.19 -2.52 -0.57
N ARG A 193 13.15 -3.11 -1.18
CA ARG A 193 12.03 -2.32 -1.70
C ARG A 193 11.30 -1.60 -0.58
N VAL A 194 11.02 -2.29 0.54
CA VAL A 194 10.42 -1.68 1.72
C VAL A 194 11.31 -0.56 2.28
N ALA A 195 12.62 -0.83 2.42
CA ALA A 195 13.59 0.16 2.88
C ALA A 195 13.68 1.40 1.97
N LEU A 196 13.36 1.27 0.66
CA LEU A 196 13.27 2.38 -0.28
C LEU A 196 11.92 3.12 -0.20
N ILE A 197 10.81 2.39 -0.08
CA ILE A 197 9.45 2.96 -0.07
C ILE A 197 9.24 3.82 1.17
N ILE A 198 9.70 3.38 2.35
CA ILE A 198 9.49 4.10 3.61
C ILE A 198 10.02 5.55 3.54
N PRO A 199 11.31 5.81 3.26
CA PRO A 199 11.84 7.17 3.17
C PRO A 199 11.21 7.97 2.03
N LEU A 200 10.88 7.33 0.90
CA LEU A 200 10.20 7.99 -0.20
C LEU A 200 8.79 8.46 0.19
N THR A 201 8.07 7.65 0.97
CA THR A 201 6.75 7.99 1.51
C THR A 201 6.84 9.18 2.45
N PHE A 202 7.79 9.16 3.40
CA PHE A 202 8.04 10.31 4.28
C PHE A 202 8.44 11.57 3.51
N GLY A 203 9.29 11.43 2.47
CA GLY A 203 9.66 12.53 1.59
C GLY A 203 8.44 13.15 0.89
N LEU A 204 7.54 12.33 0.36
CA LEU A 204 6.31 12.82 -0.27
C LEU A 204 5.36 13.49 0.75
N ILE A 205 5.29 12.99 1.98
CA ILE A 205 4.52 13.64 3.06
C ILE A 205 5.12 15.01 3.38
N VAL A 206 6.44 15.11 3.56
CA VAL A 206 7.14 16.38 3.81
C VAL A 206 6.89 17.38 2.67
N VAL A 207 6.96 16.92 1.42
CA VAL A 207 6.64 17.75 0.24
C VAL A 207 5.18 18.21 0.26
N GLY A 208 4.24 17.31 0.56
CA GLY A 208 2.82 17.65 0.69
C GLY A 208 2.56 18.69 1.77
N VAL A 209 3.18 18.54 2.94
CA VAL A 209 3.13 19.51 4.05
C VAL A 209 3.73 20.85 3.64
N GLY A 210 4.89 20.84 2.99
CA GLY A 210 5.54 22.06 2.50
C GLY A 210 4.66 22.84 1.52
N ILE A 211 4.00 22.15 0.59
CA ILE A 211 3.06 22.76 -0.36
C ILE A 211 1.78 23.22 0.34
N GLY A 212 1.31 22.47 1.34
CA GLY A 212 0.18 22.91 2.18
C GLY A 212 0.49 24.22 2.91
N ALA A 213 1.70 24.33 3.47
CA ALA A 213 2.16 25.54 4.15
C ALA A 213 2.22 26.76 3.22
N THR A 214 2.71 26.61 1.97
CA THR A 214 2.72 27.73 1.00
C THR A 214 1.31 28.16 0.59
N LEU A 215 0.34 27.24 0.65
CA LEU A 215 -1.08 27.48 0.38
C LEU A 215 -1.87 27.92 1.62
N HIS A 216 -1.22 28.17 2.76
CA HIS A 216 -1.86 28.56 4.02
C HIS A 216 -2.91 27.54 4.48
N ARG A 217 -2.65 26.25 4.28
CA ARG A 217 -3.48 25.15 4.75
C ARG A 217 -2.97 24.64 6.09
N ASP A 218 -3.91 24.28 6.96
CA ASP A 218 -3.57 23.66 8.24
C ASP A 218 -2.91 22.30 8.02
N LEU A 219 -1.90 22.02 8.85
CA LEU A 219 -1.16 20.75 8.81
C LEU A 219 -2.12 19.55 8.90
N GLU A 220 -3.10 19.62 9.79
CA GLU A 220 -4.08 18.57 10.02
C GLU A 220 -4.91 18.28 8.76
N GLN A 221 -5.32 19.32 8.03
CA GLN A 221 -6.08 19.17 6.79
C GLN A 221 -5.24 18.49 5.69
N VAL A 222 -3.96 18.86 5.59
CA VAL A 222 -3.04 18.24 4.62
C VAL A 222 -2.80 16.77 4.94
N LEU A 223 -2.54 16.45 6.20
CA LEU A 223 -2.35 15.07 6.66
C LEU A 223 -3.63 14.24 6.51
N MET A 224 -4.79 14.82 6.79
CA MET A 224 -6.09 14.19 6.54
C MET A 224 -6.25 13.89 5.05
N GLY A 225 -5.94 14.83 4.16
CA GLY A 225 -6.00 14.62 2.71
C GLY A 225 -5.08 13.51 2.22
N ILE A 226 -3.85 13.43 2.74
CA ILE A 226 -2.92 12.33 2.47
C ILE A 226 -3.53 11.01 2.95
N PHE A 227 -3.98 10.93 4.21
CA PHE A 227 -4.53 9.71 4.78
C PHE A 227 -5.76 9.21 3.99
N VAL A 228 -6.72 10.09 3.73
CA VAL A 228 -7.99 9.80 3.07
C VAL A 228 -7.78 9.35 1.62
N CYS A 229 -6.86 9.98 0.90
CA CYS A 229 -6.58 9.62 -0.49
C CYS A 229 -5.67 8.41 -0.60
N TRP A 230 -4.61 8.32 0.20
CA TRP A 230 -3.56 7.31 0.01
C TRP A 230 -3.95 5.94 0.55
N THR A 231 -4.68 5.87 1.67
CA THR A 231 -5.04 4.58 2.29
C THR A 231 -5.89 3.70 1.37
N PRO A 232 -7.00 4.19 0.77
CA PRO A 232 -7.80 3.39 -0.15
C PRO A 232 -7.03 3.04 -1.42
N GLN A 233 -6.24 3.98 -1.97
CA GLN A 233 -5.42 3.74 -3.16
C GLN A 233 -4.39 2.64 -2.93
N ALA A 234 -3.71 2.63 -1.77
CA ALA A 234 -2.73 1.60 -1.44
C ALA A 234 -3.38 0.22 -1.30
N VAL A 235 -4.55 0.12 -0.66
CA VAL A 235 -5.30 -1.13 -0.57
C VAL A 235 -5.74 -1.62 -1.94
N LEU A 236 -6.28 -0.73 -2.78
CA LEU A 236 -6.66 -1.07 -4.16
C LEU A 236 -5.46 -1.53 -5.00
N ALA A 237 -4.33 -0.83 -4.92
CA ALA A 237 -3.12 -1.22 -5.63
C ALA A 237 -2.62 -2.60 -5.18
N ALA A 238 -2.64 -2.88 -3.87
CA ALA A 238 -2.30 -4.20 -3.34
C ALA A 238 -3.26 -5.28 -3.87
N MET A 239 -4.58 -5.05 -3.82
CA MET A 239 -5.58 -5.98 -4.33
C MET A 239 -5.41 -6.26 -5.82
N VAL A 240 -5.26 -5.21 -6.64
CA VAL A 240 -5.07 -5.35 -8.10
C VAL A 240 -3.80 -6.10 -8.41
N LEU A 241 -2.69 -5.81 -7.71
CA LEU A 241 -1.42 -6.51 -7.91
C LEU A 241 -1.55 -7.98 -7.53
N THR A 242 -2.16 -8.30 -6.39
CA THR A 242 -2.39 -9.68 -5.96
C THR A 242 -3.26 -10.43 -6.97
N LEU A 243 -4.38 -9.84 -7.42
CA LEU A 243 -5.26 -10.44 -8.40
C LEU A 243 -4.58 -10.64 -9.76
N ALA A 244 -3.79 -9.67 -10.22
CA ALA A 244 -3.04 -9.76 -11.47
C ALA A 244 -2.02 -10.91 -11.42
N LEU A 245 -1.32 -11.08 -10.30
CA LEU A 245 -0.39 -12.21 -10.09
C LEU A 245 -1.13 -13.55 -10.10
N LEU A 246 -2.28 -13.65 -9.43
CA LEU A 246 -3.10 -14.86 -9.42
C LEU A 246 -3.67 -15.18 -10.81
N ALA A 247 -4.09 -14.17 -11.57
CA ALA A 247 -4.61 -14.33 -12.93
C ALA A 247 -3.52 -14.78 -13.90
N ALA A 248 -2.33 -14.19 -13.84
CA ALA A 248 -1.18 -14.58 -14.65
C ALA A 248 -0.81 -16.07 -14.46
N ARG A 249 -1.00 -16.60 -13.24
CA ARG A 249 -0.77 -18.02 -12.94
C ARG A 249 -1.81 -18.98 -13.52
N ARG A 250 -3.04 -18.53 -13.83
CA ARG A 250 -4.06 -19.39 -14.46
C ARG A 250 -3.82 -19.62 -15.95
N GLY A 251 -2.72 -19.10 -16.52
CA GLY A 251 -2.33 -19.39 -17.90
C GLY A 251 -2.19 -20.90 -18.17
N PRO A 252 -2.49 -21.37 -19.39
CA PRO A 252 -2.44 -22.79 -19.71
C PRO A 252 -1.04 -23.36 -19.45
N LYS A 253 -0.95 -24.42 -18.64
CA LYS A 253 0.28 -25.20 -18.49
C LYS A 253 0.75 -25.59 -19.89
N PRO A 254 2.02 -25.31 -20.27
CA PRO A 254 2.54 -25.78 -21.55
C PRO A 254 2.33 -27.30 -21.59
N ARG A 255 1.59 -27.77 -22.60
CA ARG A 255 1.42 -29.21 -22.81
C ARG A 255 2.82 -29.81 -22.92
N PRO A 256 3.11 -30.93 -22.25
CA PRO A 256 4.37 -31.62 -22.45
C PRO A 256 4.51 -31.84 -23.96
N SER A 257 5.55 -31.24 -24.53
CA SER A 257 6.01 -31.55 -25.87
C SER A 257 6.18 -33.06 -25.91
N ALA A 258 5.34 -33.75 -26.67
CA ALA A 258 5.51 -35.16 -26.93
C ALA A 258 6.90 -35.31 -27.54
N ALA A 259 7.86 -35.77 -26.73
CA ALA A 259 9.18 -36.14 -27.20
C ALA A 259 8.95 -37.30 -28.19
N GLY A 260 9.18 -37.02 -29.46
CA GLY A 260 9.32 -38.02 -30.51
C GLY A 260 10.73 -38.59 -30.52
#